data_AF-A0A1B7N4X5-F1
#
_entry.id   AF-A0A1B7N4X5-F1
#
_cell.length_a   1.000
_cell.length_b   1.000
_cell.length_c   1.000
_cell.angle_alpha   90.00
_cell.angle_beta   90.00
_cell.angle_gamma   90.00
#
_symmetry.space_group_name_H-M   'P 1'
#
loop_
_entity.id
_entity.type
_entity.pdbx_description
1 polymer ?
#
loop_
_entity_poly.entity_id
_entity_poly.type
_entity_poly.pdbx_seq_one_letter_code
_entity_poly.pdbx_strand_id
1 'polypeptide(L)'
;MSHNEIELALIIVINEQIKYVPPAEGSAAWDQACLEKSLRSYSNFAPLRTPDKLFGPVEAIGHTWIDISSIEYSVWLKPTGAQCINIAANPTASGTLFPDLNMEEVGQALSQGMDLVKAAMCRTLDLIEPSVNHQHLLAPTALEFEWGIEHSFMSVSVYKTAYFRYFEWYRRHFSGTKHYRADSPTEGTESARPSTKRAYGNVSSSESATSESETPSVQK
;
A
#
# COMPACT_ATOMS: atom_id res chain seq x y z
N MET A 1 17.37 28.88 -8.44
CA MET A 1 17.19 28.01 -7.26
C MET A 1 17.30 26.58 -7.74
N SER A 2 18.44 25.90 -7.51
CA SER A 2 18.56 24.48 -7.85
C SER A 2 17.86 23.66 -6.76
N HIS A 3 16.64 23.23 -7.08
CA HIS A 3 15.83 22.36 -6.23
C HIS A 3 16.43 20.93 -6.22
N ASN A 4 16.43 20.32 -5.04
CA ASN A 4 16.85 18.96 -4.69
C ASN A 4 18.25 18.85 -4.07
N GLU A 5 18.44 19.51 -2.93
CA GLU A 5 19.55 19.17 -2.02
C GLU A 5 19.13 17.94 -1.19
N ILE A 6 19.35 16.74 -1.75
CA ILE A 6 19.14 15.49 -1.02
C ILE A 6 20.40 15.24 -0.17
N GLU A 7 20.25 15.31 1.15
CA GLU A 7 21.33 15.08 2.12
C GLU A 7 21.41 13.63 2.61
N LEU A 8 20.29 12.91 2.54
CA LEU A 8 20.10 11.54 2.99
C LEU A 8 19.22 10.79 1.99
N ALA A 9 19.65 9.58 1.60
CA ALA A 9 18.82 8.63 0.88
C ALA A 9 18.77 7.31 1.66
N LEU A 10 17.56 6.77 1.85
CA LEU A 10 17.31 5.47 2.45
C LEU A 10 16.57 4.59 1.44
N ILE A 11 17.10 3.41 1.17
CA ILE A 11 16.43 2.37 0.39
C ILE A 11 16.17 1.19 1.30
N ILE A 12 14.94 0.69 1.24
CA ILE A 12 14.52 -0.53 1.94
C ILE A 12 14.19 -1.57 0.86
N VAL A 13 14.88 -2.69 0.88
CA VAL A 13 14.67 -3.81 -0.03
C VAL A 13 13.99 -4.93 0.75
N ILE A 14 12.83 -5.37 0.28
CA ILE A 14 12.09 -6.49 0.84
C ILE A 14 12.14 -7.61 -0.18
N ASN A 15 12.81 -8.70 0.18
CA ASN A 15 12.95 -9.87 -0.67
C ASN A 15 11.95 -10.95 -0.23
N GLU A 16 11.30 -11.57 -1.20
CA GLU A 16 10.48 -12.75 -0.98
C GLU A 16 11.28 -14.00 -1.31
N GLN A 17 11.11 -15.06 -0.51
CA GLN A 17 11.72 -16.37 -0.72
C GLN A 17 11.35 -16.93 -2.09
N ILE A 18 10.09 -16.75 -2.49
CA ILE A 18 9.56 -17.10 -3.79
C ILE A 18 8.74 -15.91 -4.28
N LYS A 19 8.95 -15.51 -5.54
CA LYS A 19 8.13 -14.47 -6.16
C LYS A 19 6.66 -14.87 -6.10
N TYR A 20 5.82 -13.99 -5.55
CA TYR A 20 4.39 -14.23 -5.48
C TYR A 20 3.76 -14.51 -6.85
N VAL A 21 2.94 -15.55 -6.87
CA VAL A 21 2.07 -15.93 -7.99
C VAL A 21 0.66 -16.13 -7.41
N PRO A 22 -0.38 -15.47 -7.94
CA PRO A 22 -1.74 -15.64 -7.44
C PRO A 22 -2.22 -17.09 -7.63
N PRO A 23 -3.18 -17.57 -6.80
CA PRO A 23 -3.72 -18.91 -6.96
C PRO A 23 -4.33 -19.14 -8.35
N ALA A 24 -3.97 -20.27 -8.96
CA ALA A 24 -4.54 -20.73 -10.23
C ALA A 24 -5.92 -21.35 -10.04
N GLU A 25 -6.71 -21.38 -11.12
CA GLU A 25 -7.99 -22.10 -11.16
C GLU A 25 -7.78 -23.60 -10.87
N GLY A 26 -8.65 -24.19 -10.04
CA GLY A 26 -8.54 -25.57 -9.58
C GLY A 26 -7.43 -25.82 -8.54
N SER A 27 -6.77 -24.77 -8.03
CA SER A 27 -5.90 -24.89 -6.86
C SER A 27 -6.73 -25.04 -5.57
N ALA A 28 -6.10 -25.51 -4.49
CA ALA A 28 -6.78 -25.63 -3.18
C ALA A 28 -7.41 -24.31 -2.71
N ALA A 29 -6.73 -23.18 -2.93
CA ALA A 29 -7.27 -21.86 -2.60
C ALA A 29 -8.47 -21.47 -3.47
N TRP A 30 -8.42 -21.79 -4.77
CA TRP A 30 -9.52 -21.56 -5.68
C TRP A 30 -10.75 -22.36 -5.30
N ASP A 31 -10.60 -23.66 -5.10
CA ASP A 31 -11.70 -24.56 -4.74
C ASP A 31 -12.32 -24.15 -3.41
N GLN A 32 -11.49 -23.76 -2.44
CA GLN A 32 -11.98 -23.25 -1.17
C GLN A 32 -12.73 -21.92 -1.33
N ALA A 33 -12.23 -20.99 -2.17
CA ALA A 33 -12.93 -19.74 -2.45
C ALA A 33 -14.26 -19.96 -3.20
N CYS A 34 -14.36 -20.95 -4.09
CA CYS A 34 -15.63 -21.35 -4.73
C CYS A 34 -16.69 -21.82 -3.72
N LEU A 35 -16.27 -22.48 -2.64
CA LEU A 35 -17.17 -22.94 -1.57
C LEU A 35 -17.58 -21.80 -0.64
N GLU A 36 -16.75 -20.76 -0.53
CA GLU A 36 -16.99 -19.61 0.33
C GLU A 36 -17.99 -18.64 -0.32
N LYS A 37 -19.02 -18.25 0.45
CA LYS A 37 -20.07 -17.33 -0.05
C LYS A 37 -19.64 -15.86 -0.04
N SER A 38 -18.55 -15.55 0.64
CA SER A 38 -18.11 -14.19 0.89
C SER A 38 -16.63 -14.15 1.22
N LEU A 39 -15.99 -13.05 0.82
CA LEU A 39 -14.64 -12.70 1.21
C LEU A 39 -14.46 -12.79 2.74
N ARG A 40 -13.48 -13.58 3.19
CA ARG A 40 -13.01 -13.58 4.59
C ARG A 40 -12.54 -12.21 5.06
N SER A 41 -12.87 -11.86 6.29
CA SER A 41 -12.25 -10.74 7.00
C SER A 41 -10.78 -10.99 7.25
N TYR A 42 -10.03 -9.92 7.57
CA TYR A 42 -8.63 -10.00 7.96
C TYR A 42 -8.38 -11.02 9.09
N SER A 43 -9.23 -11.01 10.13
CA SER A 43 -9.12 -11.89 11.30
C SER A 43 -9.33 -13.37 10.96
N ASN A 44 -10.10 -13.68 9.92
CA ASN A 44 -10.43 -15.05 9.52
C ASN A 44 -9.50 -15.56 8.39
N PHE A 45 -8.70 -14.65 7.82
CA PHE A 45 -7.70 -14.94 6.80
C PHE A 45 -6.33 -15.19 7.45
N ALA A 46 -5.87 -14.26 8.28
CA ALA A 46 -4.50 -14.26 8.76
C ALA A 46 -4.28 -15.38 9.80
N PRO A 47 -3.19 -16.18 9.67
CA PRO A 47 -2.83 -17.13 10.71
C PRO A 47 -2.44 -16.41 12.00
N LEU A 48 -2.49 -17.13 13.12
CA LEU A 48 -2.06 -16.59 14.41
C LEU A 48 -0.60 -16.15 14.33
N ARG A 49 -0.33 -14.91 14.77
CA ARG A 49 1.02 -14.36 14.86
C ARG A 49 1.67 -14.85 16.13
N THR A 50 2.84 -15.48 16.00
CA THR A 50 3.69 -15.86 17.12
C THR A 50 5.07 -15.25 16.94
N PRO A 51 5.82 -14.98 18.02
CA PRO A 51 7.14 -14.35 17.92
C PRO A 51 8.13 -15.09 17.01
N ASP A 52 8.03 -16.41 16.93
CA ASP A 52 8.82 -17.29 16.05
C ASP A 52 8.39 -17.25 14.58
N LYS A 53 7.24 -16.63 14.25
CA LYS A 53 6.65 -16.60 12.90
C LYS A 53 6.37 -15.19 12.40
N LEU A 54 7.02 -14.18 12.97
CA LEU A 54 6.78 -12.79 12.58
C LEU A 54 7.00 -12.53 11.08
N PHE A 55 7.95 -13.22 10.45
CA PHE A 55 8.27 -13.11 9.03
C PHE A 55 8.21 -14.45 8.28
N GLY A 56 7.67 -15.49 8.92
CA GLY A 56 7.47 -16.77 8.26
C GLY A 56 6.41 -16.71 7.16
N PRO A 57 6.27 -17.79 6.37
CA PRO A 57 5.27 -17.87 5.31
C PRO A 57 3.86 -17.55 5.84
N VAL A 58 3.19 -16.57 5.22
CA VAL A 58 1.78 -16.28 5.54
C VAL A 58 0.90 -17.18 4.68
N GLU A 59 0.60 -18.35 5.24
CA GLU A 59 -0.24 -19.36 4.60
C GLU A 59 -1.69 -19.22 5.04
N ALA A 60 -2.59 -19.15 4.07
CA ALA A 60 -4.02 -19.09 4.32
C ALA A 60 -4.78 -19.68 3.13
N ILE A 61 -5.88 -20.38 3.40
CA ILE A 61 -6.75 -20.92 2.36
C ILE A 61 -5.95 -21.84 1.40
N GLY A 62 -5.01 -22.64 1.93
CA GLY A 62 -4.20 -23.55 1.10
C GLY A 62 -3.23 -22.87 0.13
N HIS A 63 -2.85 -21.61 0.37
CA HIS A 63 -1.87 -20.89 -0.45
C HIS A 63 -0.94 -20.01 0.41
N THR A 64 0.30 -19.87 -0.05
CA THR A 64 1.31 -18.99 0.55
C THR A 64 1.22 -17.61 -0.10
N TRP A 65 0.70 -16.63 0.64
CA TRP A 65 0.41 -15.31 0.09
C TRP A 65 1.61 -14.37 0.07
N ILE A 66 2.55 -14.59 0.99
CA ILE A 66 3.84 -13.91 1.05
C ILE A 66 4.76 -14.77 1.91
N ASP A 67 6.04 -14.81 1.55
CA ASP A 67 7.08 -15.48 2.32
C ASP A 67 8.34 -14.62 2.21
N ILE A 68 8.72 -13.93 3.29
CA ILE A 68 9.81 -12.96 3.28
C ILE A 68 11.12 -13.70 3.53
N SER A 69 12.13 -13.45 2.69
CA SER A 69 13.48 -13.99 2.88
C SER A 69 14.40 -13.01 3.57
N SER A 70 14.35 -11.72 3.21
CA SER A 70 15.12 -10.67 3.87
C SER A 70 14.45 -9.31 3.81
N ILE A 71 14.80 -8.47 4.77
CA ILE A 71 14.46 -7.04 4.78
C ILE A 71 15.75 -6.28 5.05
N GLU A 72 16.21 -5.55 4.05
CA GLU A 72 17.52 -4.90 4.04
C GLU A 72 17.37 -3.39 3.89
N TYR A 73 18.20 -2.66 4.62
CA TYR A 73 18.26 -1.21 4.62
C TYR A 73 19.61 -0.78 4.08
N SER A 74 19.62 0.23 3.23
CA SER A 74 20.85 0.86 2.74
C SER A 74 20.69 2.36 2.78
N VAL A 75 21.68 3.02 3.39
CA VAL A 75 21.69 4.46 3.64
C VAL A 75 22.85 5.08 2.88
N TRP A 76 22.58 6.15 2.15
CA TRP A 76 23.60 7.00 1.54
C TRP A 76 23.50 8.39 2.12
N LEU A 77 24.64 8.93 2.54
CA LEU A 77 24.79 10.31 2.96
C LEU A 77 25.48 11.11 1.86
N LYS A 78 25.10 12.38 1.71
CA LYS A 78 25.78 13.28 0.78
C LYS A 78 27.19 13.58 1.28
N PRO A 79 28.25 13.28 0.50
CA PRO A 79 29.61 13.60 0.91
C PRO A 79 29.81 15.11 1.06
N THR A 80 30.66 15.52 2.00
CA THR A 80 31.00 16.93 2.20
C THR A 80 31.55 17.55 0.91
N GLY A 81 30.95 18.66 0.48
CA GLY A 81 31.34 19.36 -0.75
C GLY A 81 30.84 18.73 -2.05
N ALA A 82 30.17 17.58 -1.99
CA ALA A 82 29.51 17.00 -3.16
C ALA A 82 28.21 17.75 -3.49
N GLN A 83 27.82 17.75 -4.76
CA GLN A 83 26.56 18.35 -5.20
C GLN A 83 25.36 17.42 -4.99
N CYS A 84 25.56 16.11 -5.11
CA CYS A 84 24.51 15.10 -5.01
C CYS A 84 25.00 13.78 -4.38
N ILE A 85 24.06 12.95 -3.95
CA ILE A 85 24.30 11.56 -3.55
C ILE A 85 24.46 10.69 -4.80
N ASN A 86 25.50 9.85 -4.82
CA ASN A 86 25.65 8.82 -5.82
C ASN A 86 25.11 7.48 -5.30
N ILE A 87 23.84 7.17 -5.61
CA ILE A 87 23.18 5.91 -5.20
C ILE A 87 23.80 4.68 -5.90
N ALA A 88 24.47 4.86 -7.04
CA ALA A 88 25.17 3.77 -7.72
C ALA A 88 26.50 3.38 -7.05
N ALA A 89 27.00 4.19 -6.13
CA ALA A 89 28.14 3.83 -5.28
C ALA A 89 27.68 2.96 -4.09
N ASN A 90 28.63 2.39 -3.38
CA ASN A 90 28.34 1.67 -2.14
C ASN A 90 27.62 2.58 -1.13
N PRO A 91 26.63 2.05 -0.40
CA PRO A 91 25.97 2.79 0.66
C PRO A 91 26.97 3.19 1.75
N THR A 92 26.65 4.28 2.44
CA THR A 92 27.34 4.71 3.66
C THR A 92 27.18 3.70 4.78
N ALA A 93 25.99 3.09 4.88
CA ALA A 93 25.71 2.00 5.81
C ALA A 93 24.68 1.04 5.21
N SER A 94 24.81 -0.24 5.55
CA SER A 94 23.83 -1.27 5.24
C SER A 94 23.46 -2.02 6.50
N GLY A 95 22.23 -2.51 6.55
CA GLY A 95 21.74 -3.27 7.68
C GLY A 95 20.63 -4.23 7.26
N THR A 96 20.36 -5.18 8.13
CA THR A 96 19.36 -6.22 7.93
C THR A 96 18.39 -6.18 9.10
N LEU A 97 17.11 -6.04 8.81
CA LEU A 97 16.05 -6.14 9.82
C LEU A 97 15.61 -7.59 10.01
N PHE A 98 15.66 -8.40 8.95
CA PHE A 98 15.33 -9.82 8.93
C PHE A 98 16.18 -10.52 7.84
N PRO A 99 16.73 -11.72 8.05
CA PRO A 99 16.51 -12.64 9.18
C PRO A 99 17.24 -12.28 10.47
N ASP A 100 18.42 -11.67 10.34
CA ASP A 100 19.26 -11.30 11.47
C ASP A 100 19.18 -9.80 11.71
N LEU A 101 18.78 -9.40 12.92
CA LEU A 101 18.66 -8.00 13.28
C LEU A 101 20.04 -7.36 13.45
N ASN A 102 20.50 -6.67 12.41
CA ASN A 102 21.74 -5.91 12.36
C ASN A 102 21.47 -4.52 11.75
N MET A 103 21.15 -3.54 12.61
CA MET A 103 20.71 -2.20 12.20
C MET A 103 21.50 -1.07 12.87
N GLU A 104 22.59 -1.39 13.56
CA GLU A 104 23.38 -0.40 14.31
C GLU A 104 23.99 0.66 13.39
N GLU A 105 24.70 0.24 12.34
CA GLU A 105 25.32 1.16 11.37
C GLU A 105 24.28 2.01 10.64
N VAL A 106 23.10 1.42 10.35
CA VAL A 106 21.98 2.14 9.75
C VAL A 106 21.47 3.24 10.69
N GLY A 107 21.28 2.94 11.98
CA GLY A 107 20.86 3.92 12.97
C GLY A 107 21.84 5.07 13.15
N GLN A 108 23.14 4.77 13.15
CA GLN A 108 24.21 5.76 13.18
C GLN A 108 24.20 6.64 11.93
N ALA A 109 24.12 6.03 10.74
CA ALA A 109 24.06 6.76 9.47
C ALA A 109 22.80 7.63 9.35
N LEU A 110 21.64 7.16 9.82
CA LEU A 110 20.42 7.97 9.86
C LEU A 110 20.54 9.18 10.78
N SER A 111 21.17 9.02 11.95
CA SER A 111 21.45 10.13 12.87
C SER A 111 22.37 11.17 12.22
N GLN A 112 23.46 10.72 11.58
CA GLN A 112 24.36 11.60 10.83
C GLN A 112 23.65 12.29 9.65
N GLY A 113 22.81 11.56 8.92
CA GLY A 113 22.00 12.12 7.85
C GLY A 113 21.03 13.20 8.34
N MET A 114 20.45 13.03 9.53
CA MET A 114 19.61 14.05 10.15
C MET A 114 20.40 15.32 10.49
N ASP A 115 21.63 15.17 10.99
CA ASP A 115 22.52 16.31 11.22
C ASP A 115 22.84 17.06 9.91
N LEU A 116 23.05 16.35 8.80
CA LEU A 116 23.24 16.97 7.47
C LEU A 116 21.99 17.72 7.00
N VAL A 117 20.80 17.13 7.17
CA VAL A 117 19.52 17.77 6.83
C VAL A 117 19.33 19.05 7.64
N LYS A 118 19.56 19.01 8.96
CA LYS A 118 19.50 20.22 9.81
C LYS A 118 20.48 21.28 9.34
N ALA A 119 21.71 20.90 9.01
CA ALA A 119 22.71 21.84 8.50
C ALA A 119 22.27 22.48 7.18
N ALA A 120 21.67 21.73 6.26
CA ALA A 120 21.13 22.26 5.00
C ALA A 120 19.95 23.22 5.24
N MET A 121 19.07 22.90 6.19
CA MET A 121 17.99 23.80 6.61
C MET A 121 18.55 25.09 7.21
N CYS A 122 19.52 25.03 8.12
CA CYS A 122 20.17 26.21 8.69
C CYS A 122 20.82 27.08 7.62
N ARG A 123 21.57 26.49 6.67
CA ARG A 123 22.15 27.24 5.53
C ARG A 123 21.08 27.97 4.73
N THR A 124 19.93 27.33 4.52
CA THR A 124 18.80 27.93 3.80
C THR A 124 18.19 29.07 4.61
N LEU A 125 18.01 28.90 5.92
CA LEU A 125 17.48 29.94 6.81
C LEU A 125 18.42 31.13 6.93
N ASP A 126 19.73 30.92 7.03
CA ASP A 126 20.73 31.99 7.09
C ASP A 126 20.75 32.86 5.81
N LEU A 127 20.34 32.30 4.66
CA LEU A 127 20.17 33.06 3.41
C LEU A 127 18.88 33.90 3.40
N ILE A 128 17.84 33.45 4.11
CA ILE A 128 16.52 34.10 4.15
C ILE A 128 16.46 35.15 5.26
N GLU A 129 17.02 34.85 6.43
CA GLU A 129 16.98 35.69 7.63
C GLU A 129 18.38 35.76 8.32
N PRO A 130 19.33 36.51 7.74
CA PRO A 130 20.72 36.53 8.22
C PRO A 130 20.91 37.13 9.63
N SER A 131 19.89 37.85 10.13
CA SER A 131 19.91 38.50 11.45
C SER A 131 19.64 37.55 12.61
N VAL A 132 19.17 36.33 12.34
CA VAL A 132 18.85 35.33 13.37
C VAL A 132 19.96 34.28 13.42
N ASN A 133 20.43 33.97 14.63
CA ASN A 133 21.43 32.93 14.82
C ASN A 133 20.78 31.54 14.92
N HIS A 134 20.83 30.77 13.83
CA HIS A 134 20.29 29.42 13.75
C HIS A 134 21.24 28.32 14.27
N GLN A 135 22.44 28.65 14.78
CA GLN A 135 23.43 27.64 15.20
C GLN A 135 22.94 26.73 16.33
N HIS A 136 22.00 27.19 17.15
CA HIS A 136 21.40 26.38 18.21
C HIS A 136 20.65 25.15 17.66
N LEU A 137 20.20 25.18 16.41
CA LEU A 137 19.54 24.05 15.73
C LEU A 137 20.53 22.97 15.25
N LEU A 138 21.83 23.26 15.27
CA LEU A 138 22.89 22.33 14.87
C LEU A 138 23.35 21.41 15.99
N ALA A 139 22.73 21.48 17.17
CA ALA A 139 22.99 20.52 18.24
C ALA A 139 22.77 19.09 17.70
N PRO A 140 23.73 18.14 17.91
CA PRO A 140 23.60 16.78 17.40
C PRO A 140 22.29 16.13 17.83
N THR A 141 21.60 15.47 16.89
CA THR A 141 20.39 14.72 17.22
C THR A 141 20.73 13.24 17.17
N ALA A 142 20.78 12.60 18.34
CA ALA A 142 20.74 11.14 18.40
C ALA A 142 19.31 10.70 18.07
N LEU A 143 19.12 10.05 16.93
CA LEU A 143 17.87 9.35 16.66
C LEU A 143 17.91 8.03 17.41
N GLU A 144 16.98 7.86 18.35
CA GLU A 144 16.78 6.59 19.03
C GLU A 144 15.87 5.71 18.16
N PHE A 145 16.38 4.55 17.77
CA PHE A 145 15.64 3.54 17.03
C PHE A 145 15.41 2.32 17.91
N GLU A 146 14.15 1.99 18.16
CA GLU A 146 13.78 0.83 18.95
C GLU A 146 13.57 -0.38 18.05
N TRP A 147 14.61 -0.84 17.33
CA TRP A 147 14.48 -1.75 16.18
C TRP A 147 13.56 -2.98 16.35
N GLY A 148 13.34 -3.46 17.57
CA GLY A 148 12.34 -4.50 17.87
C GLY A 148 10.86 -4.07 17.63
N ILE A 149 10.54 -2.80 17.85
CA ILE A 149 9.26 -2.18 17.51
C ILE A 149 9.13 -2.07 15.98
N GLU A 150 10.13 -1.58 15.27
CA GLU A 150 10.11 -1.50 13.80
C GLU A 150 9.98 -2.90 13.18
N HIS A 151 10.71 -3.89 13.72
CA HIS A 151 10.59 -5.29 13.36
C HIS A 151 9.15 -5.79 13.53
N SER A 152 8.49 -5.44 14.63
CA SER A 152 7.08 -5.79 14.88
C SER A 152 6.12 -5.10 13.90
N PHE A 153 6.28 -3.81 13.62
CA PHE A 153 5.46 -3.09 12.66
C PHE A 153 5.63 -3.61 11.23
N MET A 154 6.85 -3.97 10.87
CA MET A 154 7.15 -4.56 9.57
C MET A 154 6.47 -5.92 9.42
N SER A 155 6.48 -6.76 10.47
CA SER A 155 5.68 -8.01 10.48
C SER A 155 4.19 -7.74 10.27
N VAL A 156 3.60 -6.76 10.97
CA VAL A 156 2.18 -6.39 10.74
C VAL A 156 1.93 -6.04 9.27
N SER A 157 2.89 -5.36 8.63
CA SER A 157 2.80 -4.92 7.23
C SER A 157 2.88 -6.10 6.26
N VAL A 158 3.72 -7.11 6.53
CA VAL A 158 3.78 -8.37 5.76
C VAL A 158 2.42 -9.05 5.74
N TYR A 159 1.78 -9.22 6.90
CA TYR A 159 0.45 -9.85 6.97
C TYR A 159 -0.64 -9.00 6.32
N LYS A 160 -0.56 -7.68 6.40
CA LYS A 160 -1.49 -6.78 5.67
C LYS A 160 -1.33 -6.93 4.17
N THR A 161 -0.10 -7.01 3.67
CA THR A 161 0.21 -7.26 2.26
C THR A 161 -0.32 -8.63 1.81
N ALA A 162 -0.14 -9.67 2.61
CA ALA A 162 -0.71 -11.00 2.35
C ALA A 162 -2.23 -10.95 2.18
N TYR A 163 -2.93 -10.30 3.11
CA TYR A 163 -4.37 -10.12 3.03
C TYR A 163 -4.79 -9.28 1.83
N PHE A 164 -4.04 -8.22 1.50
CA PHE A 164 -4.35 -7.39 0.34
C PHE A 164 -4.21 -8.18 -0.97
N ARG A 165 -3.21 -9.06 -1.09
CA ARG A 165 -3.07 -9.97 -2.23
C ARG A 165 -4.27 -10.91 -2.35
N TYR A 166 -4.70 -11.50 -1.23
CA TYR A 166 -5.91 -12.32 -1.17
C TYR A 166 -7.16 -11.54 -1.56
N PHE A 167 -7.35 -10.37 -0.96
CA PHE A 167 -8.47 -9.50 -1.24
C PHE A 167 -8.57 -9.17 -2.74
N GLU A 168 -7.47 -8.72 -3.34
CA GLU A 168 -7.44 -8.36 -4.75
C GLU A 168 -7.67 -9.56 -5.67
N TRP A 169 -7.06 -10.71 -5.36
CA TRP A 169 -7.31 -11.94 -6.09
C TRP A 169 -8.78 -12.37 -6.00
N TYR A 170 -9.33 -12.47 -4.79
CA TYR A 170 -10.72 -12.86 -4.58
C TYR A 170 -11.67 -11.92 -5.31
N ARG A 171 -11.43 -10.60 -5.19
CA ARG A 171 -12.24 -9.57 -5.85
C ARG A 171 -12.25 -9.74 -7.36
N ARG A 172 -11.10 -10.03 -7.98
CA ARG A 172 -10.99 -10.17 -9.44
C ARG A 172 -11.71 -11.41 -9.99
N HIS A 173 -11.76 -12.50 -9.22
CA HIS A 173 -12.28 -13.77 -9.71
C HIS A 173 -13.70 -14.11 -9.22
N PHE A 174 -14.08 -13.64 -8.04
CA PHE A 174 -15.33 -14.04 -7.37
C PHE A 174 -16.28 -12.87 -7.08
N SER A 175 -15.85 -11.62 -7.24
CA SER A 175 -16.76 -10.47 -7.11
C SER A 175 -17.35 -10.09 -8.46
N GLY A 176 -18.68 -10.09 -8.57
CA GLY A 176 -19.40 -9.64 -9.77
C GLY A 176 -19.81 -10.74 -10.75
N THR A 177 -19.26 -11.95 -10.63
CA THR A 177 -19.77 -13.11 -11.37
C THR A 177 -20.92 -13.70 -10.56
N LYS A 178 -22.18 -13.46 -10.98
CA LYS A 178 -23.26 -14.36 -10.61
C LYS A 178 -22.84 -15.74 -11.12
N HIS A 179 -22.27 -16.57 -10.27
CA HIS A 179 -22.20 -18.00 -10.54
C HIS A 179 -23.65 -18.45 -10.65
N TYR A 180 -24.16 -18.48 -11.88
CA TYR A 180 -25.40 -19.14 -12.19
C TYR A 180 -25.15 -20.58 -11.79
N ARG A 181 -25.65 -20.95 -10.61
CA ARG A 181 -25.76 -22.34 -10.22
C ARG A 181 -26.60 -22.94 -11.34
N ALA A 182 -26.00 -23.75 -12.20
CA ALA A 182 -26.76 -24.51 -13.16
C ALA A 182 -27.75 -25.31 -12.33
N ASP A 183 -29.02 -24.92 -12.43
CA ASP A 183 -30.11 -25.59 -11.74
C ASP A 183 -30.00 -27.08 -12.09
N SER A 184 -29.89 -27.88 -11.04
CA SER A 184 -30.01 -29.33 -11.11
C SER A 184 -31.28 -29.72 -11.88
N PRO A 185 -31.26 -30.79 -12.70
CA PRO A 185 -32.34 -31.09 -13.62
C PRO A 185 -33.67 -31.39 -12.92
N THR A 186 -34.71 -30.93 -13.60
CA THR A 186 -36.14 -31.00 -13.38
C THR A 186 -36.67 -32.34 -12.85
N GLU A 187 -37.58 -32.28 -11.86
CA GLU A 187 -38.73 -33.18 -11.79
C GLU A 187 -40.03 -32.34 -11.77
N GLY A 188 -41.03 -32.83 -12.52
CA GLY A 188 -42.22 -32.11 -12.98
C GLY A 188 -43.14 -31.56 -11.88
N THR A 189 -44.10 -30.69 -12.21
CA THR A 189 -45.30 -31.12 -12.92
C THR A 189 -45.96 -29.93 -13.62
N GLU A 190 -46.41 -30.17 -14.84
CA GLU A 190 -47.21 -29.27 -15.68
C GLU A 190 -48.55 -28.87 -15.04
N SER A 191 -48.99 -27.62 -15.26
CA SER A 191 -50.37 -27.36 -15.68
C SER A 191 -50.48 -26.04 -16.44
N ALA A 192 -51.27 -26.07 -17.51
CA ALA A 192 -51.31 -25.17 -18.67
C ALA A 192 -51.93 -23.75 -18.48
N ARG A 193 -51.28 -22.74 -19.10
CA ARG A 193 -51.70 -21.73 -20.14
C ARG A 193 -53.19 -21.25 -20.27
N PRO A 194 -53.55 -20.16 -21.04
CA PRO A 194 -52.78 -19.02 -21.64
C PRO A 194 -53.48 -17.61 -21.70
N SER A 195 -52.73 -16.58 -22.14
CA SER A 195 -53.13 -15.39 -22.98
C SER A 195 -53.98 -14.25 -22.36
N THR A 196 -53.61 -12.97 -22.43
CA THR A 196 -53.81 -12.11 -23.63
C THR A 196 -53.12 -10.73 -23.53
N LYS A 197 -52.69 -10.20 -24.69
CA LYS A 197 -52.26 -8.81 -24.96
C LYS A 197 -53.47 -7.88 -25.20
N ARG A 198 -53.38 -6.61 -24.77
CA ARG A 198 -53.83 -5.34 -25.41
C ARG A 198 -53.54 -4.20 -24.40
N ALA A 199 -52.77 -3.14 -24.65
CA ALA A 199 -52.71 -2.12 -25.70
C ALA A 199 -53.75 -0.97 -25.57
N TYR A 200 -53.20 0.26 -25.53
CA TYR A 200 -53.75 1.60 -25.78
C TYR A 200 -54.31 2.49 -24.64
N GLY A 201 -53.82 3.74 -24.63
CA GLY A 201 -54.43 4.90 -23.97
C GLY A 201 -53.52 6.13 -23.80
N ASN A 202 -53.11 6.78 -24.90
CA ASN A 202 -52.50 8.12 -24.95
C ASN A 202 -53.51 9.21 -24.51
N VAL A 203 -53.01 10.33 -23.97
CA VAL A 203 -53.30 11.78 -24.25
C VAL A 203 -52.43 12.55 -23.22
N SER A 204 -51.33 13.24 -23.52
CA SER A 204 -50.97 14.33 -24.44
C SER A 204 -51.55 15.72 -24.13
N SER A 205 -50.61 16.67 -23.98
CA SER A 205 -50.70 18.13 -24.20
C SER A 205 -51.41 18.93 -23.09
N SER A 206 -50.92 20.08 -22.63
CA SER A 206 -50.13 21.17 -23.25
C SER A 206 -49.28 21.88 -22.16
N GLU A 207 -48.03 22.30 -22.40
CA GLU A 207 -47.61 23.60 -22.99
C GLU A 207 -48.37 24.80 -22.36
N SER A 208 -47.73 25.87 -21.88
CA SER A 208 -46.72 26.73 -22.53
C SER A 208 -45.93 27.52 -21.47
N ALA A 209 -44.60 27.74 -21.60
CA ALA A 209 -43.96 28.91 -22.23
C ALA A 209 -44.18 30.25 -21.45
N THR A 210 -43.22 31.14 -21.19
CA THR A 210 -41.97 31.49 -21.89
C THR A 210 -41.20 32.54 -21.07
N SER A 211 -39.87 32.52 -21.22
CA SER A 211 -38.88 33.62 -21.38
C SER A 211 -38.87 34.84 -20.40
N GLU A 212 -37.79 35.58 -20.15
CA GLU A 212 -36.47 35.73 -20.75
C GLU A 212 -35.63 36.69 -19.87
N SER A 213 -34.29 36.53 -19.87
CA SER A 213 -33.23 37.58 -19.92
C SER A 213 -33.17 38.70 -18.84
N GLU A 214 -32.06 39.31 -18.42
CA GLU A 214 -30.74 39.62 -18.99
C GLU A 214 -29.70 39.81 -17.84
N THR A 215 -28.42 39.53 -18.13
CA THR A 215 -27.20 40.05 -17.47
C THR A 215 -26.68 41.31 -18.22
N PRO A 216 -25.56 41.98 -17.88
CA PRO A 216 -24.86 42.30 -16.61
C PRO A 216 -24.46 43.82 -16.52
N SER A 217 -23.73 44.28 -15.48
CA SER A 217 -22.53 45.18 -15.57
C SER A 217 -22.09 45.85 -14.24
N VAL A 218 -20.88 45.48 -13.78
CA VAL A 218 -19.65 46.25 -13.42
C VAL A 218 -19.69 47.70 -12.83
N GLN A 219 -18.77 47.89 -11.85
CA GLN A 219 -18.00 49.09 -11.39
C GLN A 219 -18.59 50.03 -10.31
N LYS A 220 -17.91 50.11 -9.15
CA LYS A 220 -16.75 50.99 -8.93
C LYS A 220 -15.93 50.54 -7.73
#